data_AF-A0A6A3G5N7-F1
#
_entry.id   AF-A0A6A3G5N7-F1
#
_cell.length_a   1.000
_cell.length_b   1.000
_cell.length_c   1.000
_cell.angle_alpha   90.00
_cell.angle_beta   90.00
_cell.angle_gamma   90.00
#
_symmetry.space_group_name_H-M   'P 1'
#
loop_
_entity.id
_entity.type
_entity.pdbx_description
1 polymer ?
#
loop_
_entity_poly.entity_id
_entity_poly.type
_entity_poly.pdbx_seq_one_letter_code
_entity_poly.pdbx_strand_id
1 'polypeptide(L)' 'MTQRKGEKALAFLYRLNLAAERAGVYFRKSSKKREQHLRQFVRNLSDESLKETLQSHRFKKVADLEYILKQREELRQ' A
#
# COMPACT_ATOMS: atom_id res chain seq x y z
N MET A 1 6.26 -9.48 -3.94
CA MET A 1 6.23 -9.41 -2.46
C MET A 1 4.78 -9.34 -1.99
N THR A 2 4.27 -10.36 -1.30
CA THR A 2 2.90 -10.40 -0.76
C THR A 2 2.85 -10.01 0.72
N GLN A 3 1.66 -9.62 1.21
CA GLN A 3 1.40 -9.44 2.64
C GLN A 3 1.57 -10.78 3.38
N ARG A 4 2.27 -10.76 4.52
CA ARG A 4 2.48 -11.96 5.34
C ARG A 4 1.23 -12.25 6.18
N LYS A 5 1.02 -13.51 6.54
CA LYS A 5 -0.09 -13.91 7.43
C LYS A 5 0.03 -13.14 8.76
N GLY A 6 -1.04 -12.44 9.16
CA GLY A 6 -1.09 -11.64 10.39
C GLY A 6 -0.35 -10.31 10.33
N GLU A 7 0.31 -9.97 9.22
CA GLU A 7 0.92 -8.65 9.04
C GLU A 7 -0.18 -7.62 8.83
N LYS A 8 -0.11 -6.50 9.56
CA LYS A 8 -1.02 -5.36 9.36
C LYS A 8 -0.78 -4.71 7.98
N ALA A 9 -1.83 -4.16 7.37
CA ALA A 9 -1.75 -3.60 6.01
C ALA A 9 -0.78 -2.41 5.95
N LEU A 10 -0.73 -1.58 6.99
CA LEU A 10 0.23 -0.48 7.13
C LEU A 10 1.67 -0.97 7.22
N ALA A 11 1.93 -2.04 7.99
CA ALA A 11 3.24 -2.65 8.08
C ALA A 11 3.70 -3.23 6.73
N PHE A 12 2.77 -3.86 6.00
CA PHE A 12 3.04 -4.33 4.64
C PHE A 12 3.39 -3.18 3.68
N LEU A 13 2.67 -2.05 3.74
CA LEU A 13 2.96 -0.86 2.93
C LEU A 13 4.40 -0.36 3.17
N TYR A 14 4.81 -0.24 4.43
CA TYR A 14 6.17 0.20 4.76
C TYR A 14 7.24 -0.78 4.27
N ARG A 15 7.03 -2.09 4.43
CA ARG A 15 7.97 -3.10 3.93
C ARG A 15 8.08 -3.06 2.41
N LEU A 16 6.96 -2.87 1.70
CA LEU A 16 6.94 -2.75 0.26
C LEU A 16 7.65 -1.47 -0.22
N ASN A 17 7.43 -0.34 0.45
CA ASN A 17 8.11 0.93 0.16
C ASN A 17 9.64 0.80 0.32
N LEU A 18 10.08 0.21 1.43
CA LEU A 18 11.50 -0.01 1.70
C LEU A 18 12.14 -0.94 0.66
N ALA A 19 11.44 -2.00 0.25
CA ALA A 19 11.92 -2.90 -0.79
C ALA A 19 12.05 -2.20 -2.15
N ALA A 20 11.09 -1.35 -2.51
CA ALA A 20 11.15 -0.55 -3.73
C ALA A 20 12.33 0.44 -3.71
N GLU A 21 12.55 1.13 -2.58
CA GLU A 21 13.69 2.04 -2.41
C GLU A 21 15.03 1.30 -2.53
N ARG A 22 15.17 0.13 -1.89
CA ARG A 22 16.36 -0.74 -2.01
C ARG A 22 16.60 -1.26 -3.43
N ALA A 23 15.53 -1.46 -4.20
CA ALA A 23 15.60 -1.87 -5.59
C ALA A 23 15.81 -0.71 -6.58
N GLY A 24 16.02 0.53 -6.10
CA GLY A 24 16.18 1.71 -6.95
C GLY A 24 14.89 2.16 -7.65
N VAL A 25 13.72 1.72 -7.18
CA VAL A 25 12.42 2.11 -7.74
C VAL A 25 12.00 3.45 -7.13
N TYR A 26 12.26 4.54 -7.85
CA TYR A 26 11.87 5.89 -7.45
C TYR A 26 10.38 6.19 -7.69
N PHE A 27 9.48 5.51 -6.95
CA PHE A 27 8.03 5.69 -7.07
C PHE A 27 7.54 7.05 -6.55
N ARG A 28 8.30 7.73 -5.68
CA ARG A 28 7.91 9.04 -5.14
C ARG A 28 7.94 10.16 -6.21
N LYS A 29 8.89 10.11 -7.15
CA LYS A 29 9.12 11.18 -8.15
C LYS A 29 8.32 11.03 -9.44
N SER A 30 7.89 9.82 -9.80
CA SER A 30 7.16 9.56 -11.06
C SER A 30 5.73 9.11 -10.78
N SER A 31 4.73 9.83 -11.33
CA SER A 31 3.32 9.45 -11.18
C SER A 31 3.03 8.03 -11.70
N LYS A 32 3.60 7.68 -12.86
CA LYS A 32 3.43 6.34 -13.46
C LYS A 32 4.00 5.24 -12.55
N LYS A 33 5.22 5.43 -12.02
CA LYS A 33 5.84 4.48 -11.09
C LYS A 33 5.08 4.42 -9.76
N ARG A 34 4.59 5.56 -9.27
CA ARG A 34 3.76 5.62 -8.06
C ARG A 34 2.50 4.81 -8.20
N GLU A 35 1.76 5.00 -9.28
CA GLU A 35 0.54 4.25 -9.53
C GLU A 35 0.80 2.75 -9.68
N GLN A 36 1.87 2.36 -10.37
CA GLN A 36 2.27 0.96 -10.48
C GLN A 36 2.60 0.36 -9.09
N HIS A 37 3.33 1.12 -8.26
CA HIS A 37 3.69 0.72 -6.91
C HIS A 37 2.45 0.55 -6.01
N LEU A 38 1.50 1.48 -6.08
CA LEU A 38 0.25 1.39 -5.31
C LEU A 38 -0.67 0.27 -5.82
N ARG A 39 -0.75 0.04 -7.13
CA ARG A 39 -1.44 -1.14 -7.68
C ARG A 39 -0.80 -2.44 -7.19
N GLN A 40 0.53 -2.49 -7.09
CA GLN A 40 1.24 -3.66 -6.57
C GLN A 40 0.92 -3.92 -5.10
N PHE A 41 0.80 -2.86 -4.28
CA PHE A 41 0.33 -2.96 -2.90
C PHE A 41 -1.06 -3.58 -2.84
N VAL A 42 -2.04 -2.97 -3.53
CA VAL A 42 -3.45 -3.42 -3.49
C VAL A 42 -3.58 -4.86 -3.97
N ARG A 43 -2.93 -5.22 -5.09
CA ARG A 43 -2.96 -6.59 -5.64
C ARG A 43 -2.52 -7.66 -4.63
N ASN A 44 -1.62 -7.30 -3.73
CA ASN A 44 -0.92 -8.23 -2.84
C ASN A 44 -1.38 -8.18 -1.38
N LEU A 45 -2.46 -7.45 -1.10
CA LEU A 45 -3.14 -7.47 0.18
C LEU A 45 -3.83 -8.82 0.43
N SER A 46 -3.87 -9.24 1.68
CA SER A 46 -4.57 -10.44 2.14
C SER A 46 -6.00 -10.18 2.61
N ASP A 47 -6.33 -8.93 2.97
CA ASP A 47 -7.70 -8.52 3.32
C ASP A 47 -8.46 -8.16 2.03
N GLU A 48 -9.29 -9.09 1.54
CA GLU A 48 -10.05 -8.91 0.29
C GLU A 48 -11.06 -7.75 0.38
N SER A 49 -11.68 -7.52 1.54
CA SER A 49 -12.58 -6.36 1.72
C SER A 49 -11.83 -5.02 1.63
N LEU A 50 -10.63 -4.94 2.23
CA LEU A 50 -9.76 -3.77 2.08
C LEU A 50 -9.34 -3.60 0.63
N LYS A 51 -8.97 -4.69 -0.04
CA LYS A 51 -8.53 -4.68 -1.43
C LYS A 51 -9.62 -4.14 -2.35
N GLU A 52 -10.87 -4.61 -2.24
CA GLU A 52 -12.00 -4.09 -2.99
C GLU A 52 -12.20 -2.58 -2.75
N THR A 53 -12.14 -2.15 -1.49
CA THR A 53 -12.26 -0.73 -1.11
C THR A 53 -11.17 0.13 -1.75
N LEU A 54 -9.93 -0.38 -1.81
CA LEU A 54 -8.80 0.37 -2.37
C LEU A 54 -8.71 0.29 -3.90
N GLN A 55 -9.24 -0.76 -4.53
CA GLN A 55 -9.24 -0.92 -5.99
C GLN A 55 -10.10 0.14 -6.69
N SER A 56 -11.19 0.57 -6.06
CA SER A 56 -12.05 1.64 -6.57
C SER A 56 -11.44 3.04 -6.43
N HIS A 57 -10.34 3.17 -5.67
CA HIS A 57 -9.76 4.46 -5.33
C HIS A 57 -8.45 4.73 -6.09
N ARG A 58 -8.39 5.87 -6.78
CA ARG A 58 -7.16 6.31 -7.47
C ARG A 58 -6.29 7.16 -6.57
N PHE A 59 -5.29 6.53 -5.96
CA PHE A 59 -4.32 7.22 -5.11
C PHE A 59 -3.32 8.05 -5.91
N LYS A 60 -3.32 9.37 -5.67
CA LYS A 60 -2.31 10.28 -6.24
C LYS A 60 -1.06 10.37 -5.39
N LYS A 61 -1.14 10.13 -4.07
CA LYS A 61 -0.01 10.15 -3.13
C LYS A 61 0.00 8.89 -2.27
N VAL A 62 1.20 8.46 -1.85
CA VAL A 62 1.35 7.34 -0.90
C VAL A 62 0.82 7.72 0.49
N ALA A 63 0.95 9.00 0.88
CA ALA A 63 0.47 9.51 2.15
C ALA A 63 -1.06 9.38 2.32
N ASP A 64 -1.84 9.56 1.25
CA ASP A 64 -3.30 9.42 1.30
C ASP A 64 -3.69 7.96 1.61
N LEU A 65 -3.00 7.00 1.00
CA LEU A 65 -3.16 5.58 1.31
C LEU A 65 -2.75 5.28 2.75
N GLU A 66 -1.61 5.79 3.18
CA GLU A 66 -1.09 5.60 4.55
C GLU A 66 -2.08 6.11 5.60
N TYR A 67 -2.72 7.25 5.36
CA TYR A 67 -3.74 7.81 6.22
C TYR A 67 -4.95 6.88 6.37
N ILE A 68 -5.50 6.38 5.26
CA ILE A 68 -6.64 5.43 5.28
C ILE A 68 -6.29 4.16 6.06
N LEU A 69 -5.08 3.64 5.89
CA LEU A 69 -4.62 2.45 6.61
C LEU A 69 -4.51 2.70 8.11
N LYS A 70 -3.96 3.85 8.53
CA LYS A 70 -3.90 4.25 9.95
C LYS A 70 -5.29 4.32 10.56
N GLN A 71 -6.23 5.01 9.91
CA GLN A 71 -7.61 5.11 10.40
C GLN A 71 -8.29 3.74 10.53
N ARG A 72 -8.11 2.84 9.55
CA ARG A 72 -8.70 1.50 9.61
C ARG A 72 -8.08 0.62 10.70
N GLU A 73 -6.79 0.77 10.98
CA GLU A 73 -6.12 0.03 12.05
C GLU A 73 -6.47 0.58 13.44
N GLU A 74 -6.63 1.89 13.58
CA GLU A 74 -7.10 2.55 14.82
C GLU A 74 -8.55 2.18 15.16
N LEU A 75 -9.44 2.13 14.16
CA LEU A 75 -10.84 1.71 14.36
C LEU A 75 -11.03 0.22 14.70
N ARG A 76 -9.99 -0.60 14.52
CA ARG A 76 -10.02 -2.05 14.77
C ARG A 76 -9.20 -2.47 16.01
N GLN A 77 -8.75 -1.49 16.81
CA GLN A 77 -8.17 -1.71 18.14
C GLN A 77 -9.28 -1.93 19.17
#